data_AF-A0A381T9J1-F1
#
_entry.id   AF-A0A381T9J1-F1
#
_cell.length_a   1.000
_cell.length_b   1.000
_cell.length_c   1.000
_cell.angle_alpha   90.00
_cell.angle_beta   90.00
_cell.angle_gamma   90.00
#
_symmetry.space_group_name_H-M   'P 1'
#
loop_
_entity.id
_entity.type
_entity.pdbx_description
1 polymer ?
#
loop_
_entity_poly.entity_id
_entity_poly.type
_entity_poly.pdbx_seq_one_letter_code
_entity_poly.pdbx_strand_id
1 'polypeptide(L)'
;MITLNGISDGVTAAVMGGAIDPTTGIPNVGMIVDSVLSYTLYYWDMHEATVDAIIAAGIPTAATTQVTQWLTAGLTLEQVGSALLPYILGAVTQAQAGAGGALVYSDGTPVVVDDSDHDLSIDGFDWDDYYYYGGLWNRAGGRLFVQSYANCFPAKWSQYINSHWTYMGALSTIDENGITAENFELKGNYPNPFNPTTKIRFSNDRSSNVKVTVYSLKGEKVATIMNKQVNAGTYDVSWNGKSTNGKVVPSGMYLYDVESDGRRLQGKMLFLK
;
A
#
# COMPACT_ATOMS: atom_id res chain seq x y z
N MET A 1 2.19 15.03 14.34
CA MET A 1 2.85 16.26 14.83
C MET A 1 4.32 16.05 15.16
N ILE A 2 4.73 15.02 15.90
CA ILE A 2 6.13 14.80 16.32
C ILE A 2 7.14 14.81 15.15
N THR A 3 6.86 14.05 14.08
CA THR A 3 7.73 14.04 12.90
C THR A 3 7.78 15.39 12.18
N LEU A 4 6.66 16.12 12.16
CA LEU A 4 6.59 17.45 11.57
C LEU A 4 7.38 18.47 12.40
N ASN A 5 7.36 18.33 13.72
CA ASN A 5 8.18 19.14 14.64
C ASN A 5 9.67 18.84 14.44
N GLY A 6 10.06 17.56 14.29
CA GLY A 6 11.45 17.21 13.97
C GLY A 6 11.92 17.76 12.63
N ILE A 7 11.07 17.74 11.60
CA ILE A 7 11.36 18.40 10.33
C ILE A 7 11.49 19.91 10.50
N SER A 8 10.48 20.55 11.10
CA SER A 8 10.42 22.00 11.27
C SER A 8 11.60 22.52 12.08
N ASP A 9 11.89 21.89 13.21
CA ASP A 9 12.96 22.29 14.12
C ASP A 9 14.32 21.93 13.53
N GLY A 10 14.45 20.80 12.83
CA GLY A 10 15.67 20.44 12.13
C GLY A 10 16.01 21.41 10.99
N VAL A 11 15.02 21.83 10.19
CA VAL A 11 15.20 22.87 9.17
C VAL A 11 15.54 24.20 9.83
N THR A 12 14.82 24.59 10.88
CA THR A 12 15.06 25.84 11.61
C THR A 12 16.47 25.87 12.19
N ALA A 13 16.91 24.79 12.83
CA ALA A 13 18.24 24.63 13.39
C ALA A 13 19.33 24.69 12.30
N ALA A 14 19.10 24.06 11.13
CA ALA A 14 20.02 24.16 10.00
C ALA A 14 20.16 25.60 9.51
N VAL A 15 19.04 26.30 9.33
CA VAL A 15 19.02 27.70 8.87
C VAL A 15 19.70 28.62 9.88
N MET A 16 19.40 28.47 11.18
CA MET A 16 20.08 29.21 12.26
C MET A 16 21.58 28.90 12.32
N GLY A 17 21.96 27.67 11.99
CA GLY A 17 23.33 27.22 11.85
C GLY A 17 24.04 27.70 10.57
N GLY A 18 23.40 28.52 9.74
CA GLY A 18 24.00 29.08 8.52
C GLY A 18 23.90 28.18 7.30
N ALA A 19 22.91 27.28 7.24
CA ALA A 19 22.73 26.40 6.08
C ALA A 19 22.25 27.14 4.80
N ILE A 20 21.96 28.44 4.86
CA ILE A 20 21.69 29.27 3.67
C ILE A 20 22.80 30.30 3.54
N ASP A 21 23.50 30.31 2.41
CA ASP A 21 24.51 31.32 2.14
C ASP A 21 23.83 32.71 2.00
N PRO A 22 24.22 33.70 2.83
CA PRO A 22 23.54 35.00 2.88
C PRO A 22 23.82 35.89 1.66
N THR A 23 24.79 35.54 0.82
CA THR A 23 25.23 36.32 -0.34
C THR A 23 24.62 35.79 -1.63
N THR A 24 24.50 34.46 -1.74
CA THR A 24 24.07 33.75 -2.95
C THR A 24 22.68 33.14 -2.82
N GLY A 25 22.17 32.99 -1.59
CA GLY A 25 20.90 32.30 -1.30
C GLY A 25 20.96 30.79 -1.52
N ILE A 26 22.15 30.24 -1.79
CA ILE A 26 22.32 28.82 -2.08
C ILE A 26 22.28 28.01 -0.77
N PRO A 27 21.46 26.95 -0.69
CA PRO A 27 21.39 26.09 0.48
C PRO A 27 22.54 25.09 0.57
N ASN A 28 23.13 24.94 1.75
CA ASN A 28 23.99 23.82 2.12
C ASN A 28 23.14 22.59 2.40
N VAL A 29 22.93 21.78 1.36
CA VAL A 29 22.09 20.59 1.38
C VAL A 29 22.52 19.59 2.45
N GLY A 30 23.83 19.38 2.64
CA GLY A 30 24.33 18.40 3.61
C GLY A 30 23.95 18.77 5.03
N MET A 31 24.10 20.05 5.42
CA MET A 31 23.71 20.53 6.75
C MET A 31 22.21 20.42 7.00
N ILE A 32 21.39 20.67 5.99
CA ILE A 32 19.93 20.56 6.11
C ILE A 32 19.52 19.10 6.33
N VAL A 33 20.07 18.19 5.54
CA VAL A 33 19.78 16.75 5.64
C VAL A 33 20.19 16.20 7.00
N ASP A 34 21.39 16.55 7.48
CA ASP A 34 21.93 16.08 8.74
C ASP A 34 21.13 16.58 9.95
N SER A 35 20.77 17.87 9.94
CA SER A 35 19.97 18.49 11.01
C SER A 35 18.55 17.93 11.04
N VAL A 36 17.88 17.79 9.89
CA VAL A 36 16.53 17.21 9.81
C VAL A 36 16.51 15.76 10.27
N LEU A 37 17.50 14.96 9.88
CA LEU A 37 17.64 13.58 10.36
C LEU A 37 17.81 13.55 11.88
N SER A 38 18.77 14.31 12.43
CA SER A 38 19.08 14.33 13.85
C SER A 38 17.90 14.75 14.71
N TYR A 39 17.24 15.85 14.37
CA TYR A 39 16.06 16.31 15.10
C TYR A 39 14.90 15.33 14.99
N THR A 40 14.68 14.72 13.82
CA THR A 40 13.61 13.72 13.67
C THR A 40 13.87 12.49 14.54
N LEU A 41 15.09 11.97 14.57
CA LEU A 41 15.45 10.81 15.39
C LEU A 41 15.43 11.13 16.89
N TYR A 42 15.83 12.34 17.27
CA TYR A 42 15.73 12.85 18.64
C TYR A 42 14.27 12.89 19.11
N TYR A 43 13.37 13.47 18.30
CA TYR A 43 11.95 13.50 18.60
C TYR A 43 11.30 12.11 18.61
N TRP A 44 11.95 11.11 18.02
CA TRP A 44 11.52 9.72 18.02
C TRP A 44 12.12 8.89 19.15
N ASP A 45 12.97 9.48 20.00
CA ASP A 45 13.56 8.85 21.18
C ASP A 45 14.36 7.56 20.87
N MET A 46 15.16 7.63 19.81
CA MET A 46 15.99 6.50 19.34
C MET A 46 17.31 6.40 20.11
N HIS A 47 17.79 5.18 20.33
CA HIS A 47 19.09 4.92 20.97
C HIS A 47 20.27 5.44 20.16
N GLU A 48 21.29 5.97 20.84
CA GLU A 48 22.50 6.54 20.21
C GLU A 48 23.20 5.54 19.28
N ALA A 49 23.37 4.29 19.70
CA ALA A 49 23.90 3.22 18.84
C ALA A 49 23.09 2.96 17.56
N THR A 50 21.77 3.19 17.58
CA THR A 50 20.91 3.09 16.38
C THR A 50 21.19 4.27 15.44
N VAL A 51 21.39 5.47 15.99
CA VAL A 51 21.78 6.67 15.24
C VAL A 51 23.16 6.45 14.60
N ASP A 52 24.12 5.94 15.34
CA ASP A 52 25.47 5.63 14.84
C ASP A 52 25.44 4.60 13.71
N ALA A 53 24.59 3.58 13.81
CA ALA A 53 24.41 2.59 12.75
C ALA A 53 23.82 3.20 11.47
N ILE A 54 22.86 4.13 11.60
CA ILE A 54 22.28 4.87 10.46
C ILE A 54 23.35 5.73 9.77
N ILE A 55 24.18 6.42 10.55
CA ILE A 55 25.28 7.24 10.04
C ILE A 55 26.33 6.35 9.36
N ALA A 56 26.74 5.26 10.00
CA ALA A 56 27.72 4.30 9.47
C ALA A 56 27.24 3.61 8.19
N ALA A 57 25.93 3.44 8.01
CA ALA A 57 25.32 2.93 6.79
C ALA A 57 25.31 3.94 5.62
N GLY A 58 25.82 5.16 5.80
CA GLY A 58 25.96 6.16 4.74
C GLY A 58 24.66 6.84 4.33
N ILE A 59 23.59 6.69 5.13
CA ILE A 59 22.26 7.25 4.85
C ILE A 59 22.28 8.77 4.66
N PRO A 60 22.98 9.57 5.50
CA PRO A 60 23.05 11.02 5.31
C PRO A 60 23.72 11.40 3.97
N THR A 61 24.77 10.67 3.58
CA THR A 61 25.49 10.89 2.32
C THR A 61 24.62 10.56 1.10
N ALA A 62 23.88 9.45 1.16
CA ALA A 62 22.92 9.07 0.13
C ALA A 62 21.78 10.07 0.00
N ALA A 63 21.23 10.55 1.13
CA ALA A 63 20.19 11.57 1.15
C ALA A 63 20.68 12.92 0.60
N THR A 64 21.89 13.34 0.96
CA THR A 64 22.52 14.54 0.38
C THR A 64 22.60 14.43 -1.14
N THR A 65 23.09 13.30 -1.66
CA THR A 65 23.19 13.05 -3.10
C THR A 65 21.82 13.13 -3.79
N GLN A 66 20.80 12.50 -3.19
CA GLN A 66 19.45 12.50 -3.74
C GLN A 66 18.81 13.89 -3.75
N VAL A 67 18.99 14.68 -2.69
CA VAL A 67 18.48 16.05 -2.61
C VAL A 67 19.15 16.94 -3.65
N THR A 68 20.46 16.82 -3.85
CA THR A 68 21.16 17.55 -4.91
C THR A 68 20.58 17.22 -6.29
N GLN A 69 20.26 15.94 -6.56
CA GLN A 69 19.63 15.53 -7.82
C GLN A 69 18.24 16.15 -8.00
N TRP A 70 17.40 16.17 -6.95
CA TRP A 70 16.08 16.78 -6.99
C TRP A 70 16.12 18.29 -7.22
N LEU A 71 17.01 19.00 -6.55
CA LEU A 71 17.21 20.43 -6.77
C LEU A 71 17.70 20.71 -8.19
N THR A 72 18.63 19.91 -8.71
CA THR A 72 19.11 20.02 -10.10
C THR A 72 18.01 19.72 -11.12
N ALA A 73 17.08 18.83 -10.78
CA ALA A 73 15.89 18.52 -11.58
C ALA A 73 14.79 19.61 -11.49
N GLY A 74 15.02 20.69 -10.74
CA GLY A 74 14.12 21.84 -10.66
C GLY A 74 13.02 21.73 -9.60
N LEU A 75 13.11 20.79 -8.65
CA LEU A 75 12.18 20.74 -7.52
C LEU A 75 12.39 21.95 -6.60
N THR A 76 11.30 22.46 -6.04
CA THR A 76 11.35 23.51 -5.01
C THR A 76 11.85 22.96 -3.68
N LEU A 77 12.33 23.83 -2.79
CA LEU A 77 12.75 23.44 -1.43
C LEU A 77 11.59 22.80 -0.63
N GLU A 78 10.36 23.25 -0.85
CA GLU A 78 9.16 22.68 -0.24
C GLU A 78 8.88 21.25 -0.74
N GLN A 79 9.03 21.00 -2.05
CA GLN A 79 8.90 19.68 -2.65
C GLN A 79 10.00 18.73 -2.17
N VAL A 80 11.24 19.22 -2.09
CA VAL A 80 12.39 18.49 -1.55
C VAL A 80 12.17 18.13 -0.09
N GLY A 81 11.75 19.10 0.75
CA GLY A 81 11.47 18.85 2.17
C GLY A 81 10.37 17.81 2.37
N SER A 82 9.34 17.84 1.53
CA SER A 82 8.24 16.87 1.54
C SER A 82 8.68 15.46 1.12
N ALA A 83 9.66 15.35 0.21
CA ALA A 83 10.18 14.07 -0.30
C ALA A 83 11.35 13.50 0.52
N LEU A 84 12.04 14.34 1.29
CA LEU A 84 13.26 13.96 2.02
C LEU A 84 12.99 12.95 3.14
N LEU A 85 11.96 13.20 3.94
CA LEU A 85 11.60 12.29 5.03
C LEU A 85 11.26 10.87 4.53
N PRO A 86 10.33 10.65 3.59
CA PRO A 86 10.02 9.30 3.13
C PRO A 86 11.23 8.59 2.51
N TYR A 87 12.16 9.33 1.90
CA TYR A 87 13.42 8.79 1.40
C TYR A 87 14.36 8.34 2.53
N ILE A 88 14.60 9.21 3.52
CA ILE A 88 15.42 8.92 4.70
C ILE A 88 14.86 7.70 5.43
N LEU A 89 13.55 7.66 5.65
CA LEU A 89 12.88 6.54 6.30
C LEU A 89 13.10 5.23 5.52
N GLY A 90 12.88 5.23 4.21
CA GLY A 90 13.13 4.05 3.39
C GLY A 90 14.58 3.57 3.44
N ALA A 91 15.53 4.51 3.46
CA ALA A 91 16.95 4.19 3.53
C ALA A 91 17.33 3.63 4.92
N VAL A 92 16.84 4.23 6.01
CA VAL A 92 17.03 3.74 7.39
C VAL A 92 16.51 2.31 7.52
N THR A 93 15.34 2.00 6.96
CA THR A 93 14.82 0.63 7.02
C THR A 93 15.68 -0.37 6.26
N GLN A 94 16.20 0.01 5.08
CA GLN A 94 17.09 -0.87 4.32
C GLN A 94 18.40 -1.16 5.07
N ALA A 95 18.98 -0.15 5.72
CA ALA A 95 20.17 -0.34 6.55
C ALA A 95 19.89 -1.24 7.77
N GLN A 96 18.72 -1.09 8.40
CA GLN A 96 18.30 -1.89 9.55
C GLN A 96 18.02 -3.36 9.17
N ALA A 97 17.39 -3.62 8.03
CA ALA A 97 17.15 -4.97 7.52
C ALA A 97 18.46 -5.72 7.17
N GLY A 98 19.52 -5.00 6.80
CA GLY A 98 20.83 -5.57 6.49
C GLY A 98 21.73 -5.88 7.71
N ALA A 99 21.49 -5.23 8.86
CA ALA A 99 22.37 -5.29 10.03
C ALA A 99 21.95 -6.31 11.11
N GLY A 100 20.77 -6.92 11.00
CA GLY A 100 20.36 -8.07 11.82
C GLY A 100 20.09 -7.80 13.32
N GLY A 101 19.98 -6.53 13.75
CA GLY A 101 19.66 -6.14 15.12
C GLY A 101 18.24 -5.60 15.29
N ALA A 102 17.57 -5.96 16.38
CA ALA A 102 16.27 -5.39 16.74
C ALA A 102 16.38 -3.88 17.03
N LEU A 103 15.38 -3.10 16.64
CA LEU A 103 15.29 -1.69 17.02
C LEU A 103 15.23 -1.59 18.56
N VAL A 104 15.92 -0.61 19.13
CA VAL A 104 15.90 -0.33 20.58
C VAL A 104 15.60 1.14 20.84
N TYR A 105 14.81 1.42 21.88
CA TYR A 105 14.59 2.76 22.41
C TYR A 105 15.86 3.33 23.06
N SER A 106 15.88 4.62 23.36
CA SER A 106 16.99 5.29 24.07
C SER A 106 17.36 4.67 25.42
N ASP A 107 16.44 3.94 26.05
CA ASP A 107 16.66 3.16 27.27
C ASP A 107 17.22 1.74 27.04
N GLY A 108 17.47 1.36 25.77
CA GLY A 108 17.98 0.05 25.37
C GLY A 108 16.91 -1.03 25.25
N THR A 109 15.64 -0.72 25.52
CA THR A 109 14.54 -1.68 25.43
C THR A 109 14.25 -2.02 23.96
N PRO A 110 14.11 -3.30 23.59
CA PRO A 110 13.70 -3.68 22.25
C PRO A 110 12.34 -3.07 21.91
N VAL A 111 12.25 -2.49 20.72
CA VAL A 111 10.99 -2.06 20.16
C VAL A 111 10.23 -3.29 19.69
N VAL A 112 9.20 -3.66 20.45
CA VAL A 112 8.30 -4.78 20.12
C VAL A 112 7.07 -4.23 19.42
N VAL A 113 6.74 -4.78 18.25
CA VAL A 113 5.46 -4.51 17.58
C VAL A 113 4.45 -5.48 18.17
N ASP A 114 3.51 -4.96 18.96
CA ASP A 114 2.42 -5.73 19.56
C ASP A 114 1.08 -5.19 19.05
N ASP A 115 0.40 -6.00 18.23
CA ASP A 115 -0.98 -5.81 17.74
C ASP A 115 -1.94 -6.80 18.43
N SER A 116 -1.52 -7.43 19.54
CA SER A 116 -2.35 -8.43 20.23
C SER A 116 -3.61 -7.84 20.86
N ASP A 117 -3.75 -6.51 20.89
CA ASP A 117 -4.92 -5.78 21.37
C ASP A 117 -5.91 -5.33 20.28
N HIS A 118 -5.63 -5.61 19.00
CA HIS A 118 -6.50 -5.31 17.84
C HIS A 118 -7.16 -3.93 17.92
N ASP A 119 -6.35 -2.89 18.10
CA ASP A 119 -6.86 -1.54 18.33
C ASP A 119 -7.64 -0.94 17.15
N LEU A 120 -7.65 -1.58 15.98
CA LEU A 120 -8.59 -1.31 14.90
C LEU A 120 -9.85 -2.20 15.03
N SER A 121 -10.76 -1.84 15.94
CA SER A 121 -12.05 -2.51 16.05
C SER A 121 -13.00 -2.11 14.92
N ILE A 122 -13.61 -3.10 14.26
CA ILE A 122 -14.65 -2.90 13.22
C ILE A 122 -15.91 -2.24 13.80
N ASP A 123 -16.13 -2.39 15.11
CA ASP A 123 -17.26 -1.79 15.82
C ASP A 123 -17.11 -0.27 15.99
N GLY A 124 -15.92 0.27 15.72
CA GLY A 124 -15.64 1.72 15.81
C GLY A 124 -16.07 2.53 14.58
N PHE A 125 -16.49 1.87 13.49
CA PHE A 125 -16.95 2.53 12.27
C PHE A 125 -18.41 3.00 12.39
N ASP A 126 -18.62 4.29 12.18
CA ASP A 126 -19.96 4.86 12.04
C ASP A 126 -20.45 4.67 10.60
N TRP A 127 -21.37 3.73 10.42
CA TRP A 127 -21.91 3.37 9.11
C TRP A 127 -22.91 4.38 8.58
N ASP A 128 -23.45 5.26 9.44
CA ASP A 128 -24.35 6.33 9.00
C ASP A 128 -23.58 7.44 8.26
N ASP A 129 -22.29 7.65 8.61
CA ASP A 129 -21.44 8.66 7.95
C ASP A 129 -21.20 8.33 6.46
N TYR A 130 -21.20 7.04 6.07
CA TYR A 130 -21.05 6.63 4.66
C TYR A 130 -22.20 7.14 3.78
N TYR A 131 -23.43 7.12 4.32
CA TYR A 131 -24.63 7.47 3.57
C TYR A 131 -24.73 8.99 3.31
N TYR A 132 -24.18 9.80 4.21
CA TYR A 132 -24.25 11.27 4.14
C TYR A 132 -22.99 11.93 3.57
N TYR A 133 -21.82 11.36 3.81
CA TYR A 133 -20.54 12.01 3.49
C TYR A 133 -19.69 11.23 2.47
N GLY A 134 -20.15 10.06 2.02
CA GLY A 134 -19.45 9.26 1.02
C GLY A 134 -18.11 8.68 1.50
N GLY A 135 -17.93 8.59 2.83
CA GLY A 135 -16.75 8.03 3.49
C GLY A 135 -17.10 7.46 4.86
N LEU A 136 -16.38 6.43 5.29
CA LEU A 136 -16.53 5.82 6.61
C LEU A 136 -15.52 6.41 7.59
N TRP A 137 -15.98 6.76 8.79
CA TRP A 137 -15.15 7.35 9.83
C TRP A 137 -15.12 6.38 11.02
N ASN A 138 -13.93 5.97 11.43
CA ASN A 138 -13.76 5.19 12.66
C ASN A 138 -13.46 6.15 13.82
N ARG A 139 -14.38 6.26 14.77
CA ARG A 139 -14.27 7.16 15.92
C ARG A 139 -13.55 6.53 17.12
N ALA A 140 -13.45 5.20 17.14
CA ALA A 140 -12.67 4.48 18.16
C ALA A 140 -11.15 4.69 17.96
N GLY A 141 -10.73 4.95 16.71
CA GLY A 141 -9.32 5.01 16.34
C GLY A 141 -8.70 3.63 16.27
N GLY A 142 -7.49 3.55 15.71
CA GLY A 142 -6.61 2.37 15.70
C GLY A 142 -5.18 2.79 15.35
N ARG A 143 -4.16 1.99 15.66
CA ARG A 143 -2.76 2.25 15.24
C ARG A 143 -2.59 1.78 13.81
N LEU A 144 -2.59 2.72 12.87
CA LEU A 144 -2.23 2.44 11.49
C LEU A 144 -0.70 2.33 11.36
N PHE A 145 -0.21 1.17 10.96
CA PHE A 145 1.08 1.07 10.28
C PHE A 145 0.86 1.26 8.78
N VAL A 146 1.41 2.34 8.22
CA VAL A 146 1.45 2.49 6.75
C VAL A 146 2.55 1.59 6.23
N GLN A 147 2.17 0.43 5.67
CA GLN A 147 3.08 -0.42 4.92
C GLN A 147 3.28 0.18 3.53
N SER A 148 4.48 0.70 3.27
CA SER A 148 4.96 1.03 1.93
C SER A 148 6.12 0.10 1.59
N TYR A 149 5.91 -0.81 0.64
CA TYR A 149 6.92 -1.74 0.11
C TYR A 149 7.75 -2.50 1.17
N ALA A 150 7.07 -3.33 1.97
CA ALA A 150 7.62 -4.33 2.91
C ALA A 150 8.23 -3.85 4.25
N ASN A 151 7.96 -2.61 4.68
CA ASN A 151 8.61 -2.01 5.86
C ASN A 151 7.61 -1.47 6.90
N CYS A 152 7.89 -1.69 8.20
CA CYS A 152 7.11 -1.21 9.35
C CYS A 152 7.94 -0.25 10.22
N PHE A 153 7.37 0.89 10.63
CA PHE A 153 7.95 1.75 11.66
C PHE A 153 7.08 1.73 12.92
N PRO A 154 7.59 1.29 14.07
CA PRO A 154 6.95 1.53 15.36
C PRO A 154 7.12 3.00 15.75
N ALA A 155 6.08 3.80 15.48
CA ALA A 155 5.95 5.14 16.04
C ALA A 155 5.26 5.05 17.41
N LYS A 156 5.87 5.66 18.45
CA LYS A 156 5.37 5.61 19.84
C LYS A 156 4.16 6.51 20.11
N TRP A 157 3.32 6.76 19.12
CA TRP A 157 2.14 7.61 19.27
C TRP A 157 1.00 7.16 18.36
N SER A 158 -0.19 7.04 18.95
CA SER A 158 -1.45 6.87 18.24
C SER A 158 -1.76 8.18 17.51
N GLN A 159 -1.74 8.17 16.18
CA GLN A 159 -2.37 9.23 15.41
C GLN A 159 -3.83 8.88 15.21
N TYR A 160 -4.73 9.80 15.58
CA TYR A 160 -6.03 9.85 14.93
C TYR A 160 -5.81 10.24 13.47
N ILE A 161 -5.61 9.24 12.62
CA ILE A 161 -5.65 9.44 11.19
C ILE A 161 -7.13 9.52 10.84
N ASN A 162 -7.56 10.69 10.36
CA ASN A 162 -8.82 10.79 9.64
C ASN A 162 -8.67 10.03 8.34
N SER A 163 -8.92 8.73 8.44
CA SER A 163 -8.76 7.77 7.36
C SER A 163 -9.88 8.04 6.36
N HIS A 164 -9.63 8.96 5.43
CA HIS A 164 -10.59 9.29 4.40
C HIS A 164 -10.47 8.29 3.25
N TRP A 165 -11.26 7.21 3.33
CA TRP A 165 -11.33 6.22 2.28
C TRP A 165 -12.16 6.74 1.11
N THR A 166 -11.50 7.35 0.12
CA THR A 166 -12.15 7.66 -1.16
C THR A 166 -12.33 6.36 -1.93
N TYR A 167 -13.58 5.97 -2.14
CA TYR A 167 -13.97 4.93 -3.08
C TYR A 167 -13.53 5.32 -4.50
N MET A 168 -12.31 4.96 -4.89
CA MET A 168 -11.83 5.06 -6.26
C MET A 168 -12.44 3.92 -7.06
N GLY A 169 -13.70 4.09 -7.46
CA GLY A 169 -14.49 3.07 -8.13
C GLY A 169 -13.70 2.28 -9.19
N ALA A 170 -13.42 1.02 -8.87
CA ALA A 170 -13.17 -0.03 -9.83
C ALA A 170 -13.84 -1.30 -9.29
N LEU A 171 -14.88 -1.73 -10.01
CA LEU A 171 -15.72 -2.91 -9.79
C LEU A 171 -14.95 -4.15 -9.28
N SER A 172 -14.94 -4.39 -7.98
CA SER A 172 -15.07 -5.74 -7.40
C SER A 172 -15.40 -5.62 -5.91
N THR A 173 -16.52 -6.21 -5.52
CA THR A 173 -16.93 -6.36 -4.12
C THR A 173 -15.93 -7.27 -3.41
N ILE A 174 -15.16 -6.73 -2.48
CA ILE A 174 -14.23 -7.48 -1.64
C ILE A 174 -15.06 -8.24 -0.58
N ASP A 175 -14.85 -9.54 -0.51
CA ASP A 175 -15.36 -10.43 0.55
C ASP A 175 -14.53 -10.19 1.82
N GLU A 176 -15.18 -9.86 2.92
CA GLU A 176 -14.60 -9.38 4.20
C GLU A 176 -13.68 -10.39 4.92
N ASN A 177 -13.55 -11.61 4.40
CA ASN A 177 -12.80 -12.71 5.01
C ASN A 177 -11.53 -13.17 4.24
N GLY A 178 -10.94 -12.38 3.34
CA GLY A 178 -9.95 -12.94 2.41
C GLY A 178 -8.83 -12.03 1.90
N ILE A 179 -8.10 -11.35 2.78
CA ILE A 179 -6.87 -10.61 2.40
C ILE A 179 -5.79 -11.57 1.87
N THR A 180 -5.80 -12.83 2.31
CA THR A 180 -5.01 -13.91 1.72
C THR A 180 -5.91 -15.11 1.47
N ALA A 181 -5.99 -15.54 0.22
CA ALA A 181 -6.57 -16.83 -0.10
C ALA A 181 -5.54 -17.92 0.20
N GLU A 182 -5.86 -18.88 1.05
CA GLU A 182 -4.94 -19.99 1.33
C GLU A 182 -4.81 -20.95 0.15
N ASN A 183 -5.88 -21.08 -0.65
CA ASN A 183 -5.98 -22.02 -1.75
C ASN A 183 -6.41 -21.35 -3.06
N PHE A 184 -5.97 -21.93 -4.17
CA PHE A 184 -6.50 -21.64 -5.49
C PHE A 184 -7.82 -22.40 -5.69
N GLU A 185 -8.94 -21.70 -5.56
CA GLU A 185 -10.28 -22.30 -5.56
C GLU A 185 -11.27 -21.49 -6.39
N LEU A 186 -12.28 -22.19 -6.92
CA LEU A 186 -13.36 -21.58 -7.68
C LEU A 186 -14.62 -21.59 -6.84
N LYS A 187 -15.09 -20.40 -6.46
CA LYS A 187 -16.30 -20.20 -5.65
C LYS A 187 -17.58 -20.21 -6.50
N GLY A 188 -17.45 -20.32 -7.82
CA GLY A 188 -18.55 -20.41 -8.77
C GLY A 188 -18.90 -19.06 -9.39
N ASN A 189 -20.12 -18.95 -9.90
CA ASN A 189 -20.62 -17.71 -10.46
C ASN A 189 -22.01 -17.36 -9.95
N TYR A 190 -22.25 -16.08 -9.66
CA TYR A 190 -23.53 -15.58 -9.18
C TYR A 190 -23.89 -14.23 -9.83
N PRO A 191 -25.16 -14.03 -10.25
CA PRO A 191 -26.24 -15.02 -10.29
C PRO A 191 -25.98 -16.15 -11.31
N ASN A 192 -26.62 -17.30 -11.12
CA ASN A 192 -26.67 -18.42 -12.06
C ASN A 192 -28.01 -19.17 -11.89
N PRO A 193 -28.95 -19.12 -12.84
CA PRO A 193 -28.86 -18.49 -14.17
C PRO A 193 -28.73 -16.96 -14.10
N PHE A 194 -28.21 -16.33 -15.16
CA PHE A 194 -28.00 -14.86 -15.20
C PHE A 194 -28.55 -14.19 -16.45
N ASN A 195 -28.92 -12.90 -16.32
CA ASN A 195 -29.30 -12.00 -17.41
C ASN A 195 -29.01 -10.52 -17.02
N PRO A 196 -28.21 -9.74 -17.77
CA PRO A 196 -27.22 -10.15 -18.75
C PRO A 196 -25.84 -10.43 -18.14
N THR A 197 -25.67 -10.20 -16.83
CA THR A 197 -24.35 -10.20 -16.18
C THR A 197 -24.28 -11.21 -15.02
N THR A 198 -23.15 -11.91 -14.92
CA THR A 198 -22.77 -12.74 -13.77
C THR A 198 -21.37 -12.37 -13.29
N LYS A 199 -21.09 -12.60 -12.01
CA LYS A 199 -19.74 -12.51 -11.45
C LYS A 199 -19.20 -13.92 -11.26
N ILE A 200 -18.03 -14.21 -11.82
CA ILE A 200 -17.25 -15.42 -11.55
C ILE A 200 -16.32 -15.09 -10.38
N ARG A 201 -16.48 -15.82 -9.27
CA ARG A 201 -15.71 -15.64 -8.05
C ARG A 201 -14.68 -16.75 -7.89
N PHE A 202 -13.42 -16.38 -7.66
CA PHE A 202 -12.34 -17.34 -7.41
C PHE A 202 -11.34 -16.77 -6.41
N SER A 203 -10.57 -17.64 -5.78
CA SER A 203 -9.46 -17.31 -4.89
C SER A 203 -8.15 -17.74 -5.53
N ASN A 204 -7.09 -16.95 -5.33
CA ASN A 204 -5.77 -17.20 -5.86
C ASN A 204 -4.74 -17.09 -4.74
N ASP A 205 -3.98 -18.17 -4.51
CA ASP A 205 -3.11 -18.35 -3.34
C ASP A 205 -1.74 -17.67 -3.43
N ARG A 206 -1.37 -17.17 -4.62
CA ARG A 206 -0.04 -16.58 -4.87
C ARG A 206 -0.07 -15.57 -5.99
N SER A 207 0.88 -14.63 -6.02
CA SER A 207 0.99 -13.69 -7.14
C SER A 207 1.30 -14.43 -8.45
N SER A 208 0.46 -14.25 -9.47
CA SER A 208 0.60 -14.93 -10.75
C SER A 208 -0.18 -14.20 -11.86
N ASN A 209 0.10 -14.55 -13.12
CA ASN A 209 -0.75 -14.11 -14.23
C ASN A 209 -2.01 -14.97 -14.26
N VAL A 210 -3.16 -14.38 -13.93
CA VAL A 210 -4.45 -15.05 -13.94
C VAL A 210 -5.21 -14.76 -15.22
N LYS A 211 -5.70 -15.82 -15.86
CA LYS A 211 -6.50 -15.75 -17.09
C LYS A 211 -7.85 -16.41 -16.89
N VAL A 212 -8.92 -15.65 -17.17
CA VAL A 212 -10.30 -16.14 -17.13
C VAL A 212 -10.87 -16.16 -18.54
N THR A 213 -11.27 -17.34 -19.02
CA THR A 213 -11.75 -17.56 -20.39
C THR A 213 -13.09 -18.27 -20.39
N VAL A 214 -14.02 -17.81 -21.23
CA VAL A 214 -15.36 -18.38 -21.42
C VAL A 214 -15.40 -19.16 -22.73
N TYR A 215 -16.05 -20.32 -22.70
CA TYR A 215 -16.19 -21.26 -23.81
C TYR A 215 -17.64 -21.65 -24.05
N SER A 216 -17.98 -21.97 -25.29
CA SER A 216 -19.24 -22.62 -25.65
C SER A 216 -19.21 -24.10 -25.27
N LEU A 217 -20.35 -24.79 -25.26
CA LEU A 217 -20.40 -26.25 -25.05
C LEU A 217 -19.62 -27.06 -26.08
N LYS A 218 -19.33 -26.47 -27.25
CA LYS A 218 -18.50 -27.10 -28.29
C LYS A 218 -17.00 -26.93 -28.03
N GLY A 219 -16.62 -26.24 -26.95
CA GLY A 219 -15.23 -25.90 -26.62
C GLY A 219 -14.70 -24.68 -27.37
N GLU A 220 -15.54 -23.95 -28.09
CA GLU A 220 -15.13 -22.75 -28.82
C GLU A 220 -14.91 -21.61 -27.83
N LYS A 221 -13.76 -20.93 -27.92
CA LYS A 221 -13.46 -19.76 -27.08
C LYS A 221 -14.40 -18.61 -27.45
N VAL A 222 -15.21 -18.18 -26.48
CA VAL A 222 -16.17 -17.08 -26.63
C VAL A 222 -15.54 -15.74 -26.27
N ALA A 223 -14.86 -15.67 -25.13
CA ALA A 223 -14.22 -14.45 -24.64
C ALA A 223 -13.10 -14.77 -23.64
N THR A 224 -12.04 -13.97 -23.63
CA THR A 224 -11.13 -13.86 -22.47
C THR A 224 -11.54 -12.61 -21.71
N ILE A 225 -12.09 -12.78 -20.50
CA ILE A 225 -12.66 -11.68 -19.71
C ILE A 225 -11.63 -11.08 -18.74
N MET A 226 -10.54 -11.80 -18.45
CA MET A 226 -9.40 -11.32 -17.68
C MET A 226 -8.14 -12.04 -18.13
N ASN A 227 -7.03 -11.30 -18.23
CA ASN A 227 -5.68 -11.83 -18.43
C ASN A 227 -4.67 -10.80 -17.90
N LYS A 228 -4.31 -10.89 -16.62
CA LYS A 228 -3.40 -9.94 -15.98
C LYS A 228 -2.69 -10.55 -14.78
N GLN A 229 -1.56 -9.96 -14.41
CA GLN A 229 -0.90 -10.21 -13.14
C GLN A 229 -1.80 -9.76 -11.99
N VAL A 230 -2.02 -10.63 -11.01
CA VAL A 230 -2.72 -10.31 -9.75
C VAL A 230 -1.96 -10.87 -8.56
N ASN A 231 -2.19 -10.29 -7.40
CA ASN A 231 -1.62 -10.79 -6.14
C ASN A 231 -2.44 -11.99 -5.62
N ALA A 232 -2.03 -12.51 -4.46
CA ALA A 232 -2.89 -13.44 -3.72
C ALA A 232 -4.15 -12.71 -3.24
N GLY A 233 -5.30 -13.39 -3.24
CA GLY A 233 -6.57 -12.82 -2.82
C GLY A 233 -7.80 -13.45 -3.49
N THR A 234 -8.97 -12.97 -3.13
CA THR A 234 -10.25 -13.35 -3.75
C THR A 234 -10.69 -12.30 -4.78
N TYR A 235 -11.15 -12.75 -5.95
CA TYR A 235 -11.49 -11.89 -7.07
C TYR A 235 -12.88 -12.20 -7.62
N ASP A 236 -13.60 -11.13 -7.98
CA ASP A 236 -14.85 -11.17 -8.73
C ASP A 236 -14.61 -10.64 -10.15
N VAL A 237 -14.82 -11.47 -11.18
CA VAL A 237 -14.70 -11.06 -12.58
C VAL A 237 -16.07 -11.11 -13.24
N SER A 238 -16.50 -9.99 -13.81
CA SER A 238 -17.83 -9.86 -14.42
C SER A 238 -17.81 -10.29 -15.89
N TRP A 239 -18.82 -11.06 -16.29
CA TRP A 239 -19.10 -11.34 -17.70
C TRP A 239 -20.54 -10.94 -18.02
N ASN A 240 -20.72 -10.24 -19.15
CA ASN A 240 -21.98 -9.64 -19.57
C ASN A 240 -22.63 -10.35 -20.77
N GLY A 241 -22.30 -11.63 -20.98
CA GLY A 241 -22.83 -12.40 -22.11
C GLY A 241 -22.35 -11.93 -23.48
N LYS A 242 -21.21 -11.22 -23.58
CA LYS A 242 -20.63 -10.79 -24.86
C LYS A 242 -19.38 -11.59 -25.20
N SER A 243 -19.20 -11.85 -26.50
CA SER A 243 -17.96 -12.39 -27.08
C SER A 243 -16.87 -11.31 -27.17
N THR A 244 -15.64 -11.71 -27.50
CA THR A 244 -14.52 -10.77 -27.75
C THR A 244 -14.85 -9.71 -28.82
N ASN A 245 -15.75 -10.01 -29.75
CA ASN A 245 -16.18 -9.08 -30.80
C ASN A 245 -17.32 -8.13 -30.36
N GLY A 246 -17.63 -8.09 -29.06
CA GLY A 246 -18.70 -7.24 -28.49
C GLY A 246 -20.13 -7.71 -28.78
N LYS A 247 -20.30 -8.79 -29.54
CA LYS A 247 -21.62 -9.37 -29.85
C LYS A 247 -22.15 -10.18 -28.68
N VAL A 248 -23.42 -9.97 -28.33
CA VAL A 248 -24.15 -10.77 -27.35
C VAL A 248 -24.28 -12.21 -27.86
N VAL A 249 -23.93 -13.17 -27.03
CA VAL A 249 -24.00 -14.60 -27.37
C VAL A 249 -25.44 -15.13 -27.22
N PRO A 250 -25.80 -16.27 -27.81
CA PRO A 250 -27.13 -16.87 -27.59
C PRO A 250 -27.36 -17.31 -26.14
N SER A 251 -28.62 -17.34 -25.70
CA SER A 251 -28.98 -18.01 -24.43
C SER A 251 -28.52 -19.46 -24.46
N GLY A 252 -28.00 -19.97 -23.34
CA GLY A 252 -27.47 -21.33 -23.29
C GLY A 252 -26.47 -21.54 -22.17
N MET A 253 -25.95 -22.76 -22.09
CA MET A 253 -24.90 -23.12 -21.13
C MET A 253 -23.53 -22.77 -21.70
N TYR A 254 -22.68 -22.24 -20.84
CA TYR A 254 -21.29 -21.87 -21.12
C TYR A 254 -20.38 -22.46 -20.05
N LEU A 255 -19.14 -22.73 -20.44
CA LEU A 255 -18.08 -23.12 -19.53
C LEU A 255 -17.14 -21.94 -19.33
N TYR A 256 -16.48 -21.87 -18.19
CA TYR A 256 -15.42 -20.91 -17.97
C TYR A 256 -14.26 -21.56 -17.23
N ASP A 257 -13.05 -21.12 -17.56
CA ASP A 257 -11.82 -21.55 -16.94
C ASP A 257 -11.14 -20.38 -16.26
N VAL A 258 -10.58 -20.65 -15.08
CA VAL A 258 -9.64 -19.78 -14.37
C VAL A 258 -8.30 -20.50 -14.37
N GLU A 259 -7.30 -19.90 -15.00
CA GLU A 259 -5.93 -20.41 -15.07
C GLU A 259 -5.00 -19.51 -14.24
N SER A 260 -4.16 -20.13 -13.39
CA SER A 260 -3.17 -19.47 -12.54
C SER A 260 -1.94 -20.36 -12.39
N ASP A 261 -0.78 -19.91 -12.83
CA ASP A 261 0.51 -20.59 -12.64
C ASP A 261 0.48 -22.09 -13.04
N GLY A 262 -0.04 -22.38 -14.24
CA GLY A 262 -0.17 -23.74 -14.77
C GLY A 262 -1.32 -24.58 -14.16
N ARG A 263 -2.02 -24.08 -13.13
CA ARG A 263 -3.21 -24.71 -12.55
C ARG A 263 -4.48 -24.17 -13.22
N ARG A 264 -5.51 -25.01 -13.32
CA ARG A 264 -6.77 -24.67 -13.98
C ARG A 264 -7.96 -25.16 -13.17
N LEU A 265 -8.94 -24.28 -13.02
CA LEU A 265 -10.26 -24.57 -12.44
C LEU A 265 -11.34 -24.26 -13.47
N GLN A 266 -12.37 -25.10 -13.51
CA GLN A 266 -13.44 -24.99 -14.49
C GLN A 266 -14.80 -24.91 -13.80
N GLY A 267 -15.66 -24.02 -14.31
CA GLY A 267 -17.05 -23.91 -13.91
C GLY A 267 -18.00 -23.84 -15.10
N LYS A 268 -19.30 -23.92 -14.80
CA LYS A 268 -20.38 -23.84 -15.80
C LYS A 268 -21.41 -22.81 -15.38
N MET A 269 -22.01 -22.14 -16.36
CA MET A 269 -23.00 -21.09 -16.14
C MET A 269 -24.12 -21.14 -17.19
N LEU A 270 -25.32 -20.72 -16.81
CA LEU A 270 -26.49 -20.65 -17.68
C LEU A 270 -26.86 -19.19 -17.95
N PHE A 271 -26.75 -18.78 -19.22
CA PHE A 271 -27.10 -17.45 -19.69
C PHE A 271 -28.53 -17.43 -20.24
N LEU A 272 -29.34 -16.46 -19.80
CA LEU A 272 -30.68 -16.18 -20.29
C LEU A 272 -30.71 -14.77 -20.90
N LYS A 273 -31.29 -14.66 -22.11
CA LYS A 273 -31.56 -13.40 -22.79
C LYS A 273 -32.95 -12.88 -22.46
#